data_AF-A0A835NYA2-F1
#
_entry.id   AF-A0A835NYA2-F1
#
_cell.length_a   1.000
_cell.length_b   1.000
_cell.length_c   1.000
_cell.angle_alpha   90.00
_cell.angle_beta   90.00
_cell.angle_gamma   90.00
#
_symmetry.space_group_name_H-M   'P 1'
#
loop_
_entity.id
_entity.type
_entity.pdbx_description
1 polymer ?
#
loop_
_entity_poly.entity_id
_entity_poly.type
_entity_poly.pdbx_seq_one_letter_code
_entity_poly.pdbx_strand_id
1 'polypeptide(L)'
;VLTLLVLMYPLLQGLALHLHSAVTGSYIPGTHSIAFINCLNEQIARDIARAIMDKKLAAYVNILPKSSALYFWKGELEESTEILLLVKTRTSKIGELSNYVRGEHTQLWARPPAVCGKARTQSRIPTWQKEAAGALKCGAGLGPELTPLLLRACFHFRSIHPFEIPEIISLPIDQGNPLYLKWIDENVPRD
;
A
#
# COMPACT_ATOMS: atom_id res chain seq x y z
N VAL A 1 46.16 9.78 0.57
CA VAL A 1 45.74 10.01 1.97
C VAL A 1 44.40 10.75 2.04
N LEU A 2 44.27 11.94 1.44
CA LEU A 2 43.01 12.71 1.44
C LEU A 2 41.83 11.97 0.80
N THR A 3 42.06 11.29 -0.33
CA THR A 3 41.06 10.45 -1.01
C THR A 3 40.60 9.25 -0.17
N LEU A 4 41.53 8.61 0.54
CA LEU A 4 41.25 7.51 1.47
C LEU A 4 40.43 7.99 2.68
N LEU A 5 40.72 9.19 3.21
CA LEU A 5 39.94 9.80 4.29
C LEU A 5 38.50 10.12 3.86
N VAL A 6 38.31 10.67 2.66
CA VAL A 6 36.98 10.97 2.12
C VAL A 6 36.17 9.69 1.90
N LEU A 7 36.80 8.61 1.42
CA LEU A 7 36.14 7.32 1.22
C LEU A 7 35.78 6.61 2.54
N MET A 8 36.60 6.79 3.59
CA MET A 8 36.36 6.18 4.90
C MET A 8 35.45 7.00 5.81
N TYR A 9 35.23 8.28 5.51
CA TYR A 9 34.37 9.17 6.29
C TYR A 9 32.94 8.64 6.54
N PRO A 10 32.17 8.19 5.52
CA PRO A 10 30.82 7.66 5.77
C PRO A 10 30.83 6.41 6.64
N LEU A 11 31.86 5.57 6.54
CA LEU A 11 32.02 4.38 7.37
C LEU A 11 32.31 4.75 8.84
N LEU A 12 33.23 5.69 9.05
CA LEU A 12 33.55 6.23 10.38
C LEU A 12 32.34 6.92 11.01
N GLN A 13 31.55 7.66 10.22
CA GLN A 13 30.33 8.31 10.68
C GLN A 13 29.26 7.29 11.10
N GLY A 14 29.09 6.21 10.33
CA GLY A 14 28.20 5.10 10.69
C GLY A 14 28.63 4.40 11.99
N LEU A 15 29.94 4.10 12.12
CA LEU A 15 30.48 3.49 13.33
C LEU A 15 30.33 4.39 14.56
N ALA A 16 30.58 5.69 14.42
CA ALA A 16 30.40 6.67 15.49
C ALA A 16 28.93 6.75 15.94
N LEU A 17 27.98 6.69 15.01
CA LEU A 17 26.54 6.66 15.33
C LEU A 17 26.16 5.36 16.07
N HIS A 18 26.67 4.21 15.64
CA HIS A 18 26.43 2.94 16.33
C HIS A 18 27.02 2.92 17.74
N LEU A 19 28.25 3.42 17.92
CA LEU A 19 28.88 3.56 19.23
C LEU A 19 28.11 4.55 20.12
N HIS A 20 27.71 5.70 19.59
CA HIS A 20 26.94 6.68 20.34
C HIS A 20 25.58 6.11 20.76
N SER A 21 24.88 5.41 19.87
CA SER A 21 23.64 4.69 20.17
C SER A 21 23.86 3.64 21.27
N ALA A 22 24.91 2.82 21.17
CA ALA A 22 25.23 1.80 22.17
C ALA A 22 25.54 2.39 23.56
N VAL A 23 26.19 3.56 23.62
CA VAL A 23 26.55 4.24 24.88
C VAL A 23 25.37 4.99 25.49
N THR A 24 24.56 5.65 24.65
CA THR A 24 23.45 6.51 25.12
C THR A 24 22.11 5.79 25.22
N GLY A 25 22.01 4.57 24.68
CA GLY A 25 20.73 3.88 24.46
C GLY A 25 19.85 4.59 23.42
N SER A 26 20.40 5.53 22.65
CA SER A 26 19.67 6.27 21.63
C SER A 26 19.37 5.38 20.43
N TYR A 27 18.27 5.68 19.75
CA TYR A 27 17.83 4.97 18.56
C TYR A 27 18.84 5.00 17.41
N ILE A 28 18.94 3.90 16.65
CA ILE A 28 19.74 3.80 15.42
C ILE A 28 18.86 4.18 14.22
N PRO A 29 19.19 5.26 13.49
CA PRO A 29 18.48 5.68 12.28
C PRO A 29 18.33 4.54 11.25
N GLY A 30 17.19 4.48 10.59
CA GLY A 30 16.94 3.53 9.49
C GLY A 30 16.57 2.09 9.90
N THR A 31 16.47 1.78 11.19
CA THR A 31 15.98 0.46 11.64
C THR A 31 14.46 0.30 11.55
N HIS A 32 13.74 1.42 11.55
CA HIS A 32 12.29 1.51 11.41
C HIS A 32 11.92 2.40 10.24
N SER A 33 10.76 2.15 9.67
CA SER A 33 10.21 2.90 8.54
C SER A 33 8.73 3.16 8.71
N ILE A 34 8.27 4.23 8.07
CA ILE A 34 6.86 4.54 7.86
C ILE A 34 6.55 4.23 6.40
N ALA A 35 5.62 3.32 6.15
CA ALA A 35 5.09 3.04 4.83
C ALA A 35 3.75 3.76 4.61
N PHE A 36 3.61 4.33 3.42
CA PHE A 36 2.43 4.99 2.89
C PHE A 36 1.78 4.02 1.90
N ILE A 37 0.51 3.70 2.11
CA ILE A 37 -0.24 2.81 1.22
C ILE A 37 -1.57 3.49 0.87
N ASN A 38 -1.80 3.71 -0.42
CA ASN A 38 -3.06 4.25 -0.92
C ASN A 38 -4.08 3.14 -1.18
N CYS A 39 -5.33 3.36 -0.79
CA CYS A 39 -6.45 2.44 -0.92
C CYS A 39 -7.69 3.20 -1.40
N LEU A 40 -8.46 2.66 -2.35
CA LEU A 40 -9.68 3.35 -2.83
C LEU A 40 -10.85 3.36 -1.85
N ASN A 41 -10.87 2.40 -0.93
CA ASN A 41 -12.01 2.17 -0.06
C ASN A 41 -11.56 1.98 1.38
N GLU A 42 -12.28 2.63 2.27
CA GLU A 42 -12.11 2.57 3.72
C GLU A 42 -12.25 1.13 4.25
N GLN A 43 -13.14 0.34 3.66
CA GLN A 43 -13.31 -1.05 4.06
C GLN A 43 -12.08 -1.89 3.71
N ILE A 44 -11.54 -1.73 2.49
CA ILE A 44 -10.32 -2.42 2.04
C ILE A 44 -9.14 -1.98 2.91
N ALA A 45 -9.02 -0.68 3.18
CA ALA A 45 -7.99 -0.13 4.04
C ALA A 45 -8.02 -0.76 5.45
N ARG A 46 -9.20 -0.92 6.04
CA ARG A 46 -9.37 -1.60 7.33
C ARG A 46 -9.02 -3.08 7.27
N ASP A 47 -9.41 -3.77 6.21
CA ASP A 47 -9.16 -5.21 6.07
C ASP A 47 -7.66 -5.48 5.86
N ILE A 48 -6.98 -4.67 5.05
CA ILE A 48 -5.52 -4.68 4.91
C ILE A 48 -4.86 -4.37 6.25
N ALA A 49 -5.28 -3.30 6.94
CA ALA A 49 -4.73 -2.91 8.23
C ALA A 49 -4.82 -4.04 9.27
N ARG A 50 -5.97 -4.73 9.35
CA ARG A 50 -6.11 -5.91 10.23
C ARG A 50 -5.17 -7.04 9.80
N ALA A 51 -5.16 -7.38 8.53
CA ALA A 51 -4.38 -8.49 8.01
C ALA A 51 -2.87 -8.32 8.23
N ILE A 52 -2.32 -7.11 8.03
CA ILE A 52 -0.89 -6.84 8.26
C ILE A 52 -0.53 -6.83 9.75
N MET A 53 -1.46 -6.40 10.61
CA MET A 53 -1.28 -6.41 12.07
C MET A 53 -1.36 -7.84 12.62
N ASP A 54 -2.31 -8.65 12.15
CA ASP A 54 -2.46 -10.06 12.55
C ASP A 54 -1.21 -10.88 12.22
N LYS A 55 -0.59 -10.60 11.08
CA LYS A 55 0.67 -11.21 10.65
C LYS A 55 1.91 -10.61 11.30
N LYS A 56 1.74 -9.62 12.17
CA LYS A 56 2.82 -8.85 12.82
C LYS A 56 3.83 -8.27 11.83
N LEU A 57 3.37 -7.88 10.64
CA LEU A 57 4.16 -7.17 9.63
C LEU A 57 4.26 -5.67 9.95
N ALA A 58 3.41 -5.17 10.83
CA ALA A 58 3.41 -3.81 11.34
C ALA A 58 3.04 -3.78 12.82
N ALA A 59 3.55 -2.77 13.54
CA ALA A 59 3.17 -2.52 14.93
C ALA A 59 1.97 -1.58 15.04
N TYR A 60 1.80 -0.71 14.05
CA TYR A 60 0.83 0.38 14.13
C TYR A 60 0.41 0.85 12.74
N VAL A 61 -0.87 1.16 12.58
CA VAL A 61 -1.45 1.65 11.33
C VAL A 61 -2.37 2.83 11.63
N ASN A 62 -2.11 3.99 11.03
CA ASN A 62 -3.09 5.07 10.94
C ASN A 62 -3.91 4.91 9.67
N ILE A 63 -5.22 4.99 9.79
CA ILE A 63 -6.14 5.09 8.66
C ILE A 63 -6.58 6.55 8.59
N LEU A 64 -6.12 7.27 7.57
CA LEU A 64 -6.52 8.66 7.35
C LEU A 64 -7.84 8.71 6.59
N PRO A 65 -8.71 9.71 6.87
CA PRO A 65 -9.97 9.85 6.16
C PRO A 65 -9.76 10.17 4.68
N LYS A 66 -10.86 10.13 3.92
CA LYS A 66 -10.92 10.38 2.47
C LYS A 66 -10.11 11.61 2.07
N SER A 67 -9.08 11.39 1.26
CA SER A 67 -8.27 12.42 0.60
C SER A 67 -8.64 12.47 -0.87
N SER A 68 -8.69 13.68 -1.45
CA SER A 68 -8.75 13.84 -2.91
C SER A 68 -7.33 13.73 -3.47
N ALA A 69 -7.16 12.89 -4.49
CA ALA A 69 -5.93 12.76 -5.25
C ALA A 69 -6.19 13.23 -6.69
N LEU A 70 -5.36 14.16 -7.17
CA LEU A 70 -5.38 14.68 -8.54
C LEU A 70 -4.16 14.14 -9.28
N TYR A 71 -4.38 13.54 -10.45
CA TYR A 71 -3.29 13.01 -11.27
C TYR A 71 -3.64 13.11 -12.76
N PHE A 72 -2.61 13.03 -13.62
CA PHE A 72 -2.81 12.97 -15.06
C PHE A 72 -2.88 11.52 -15.52
N TRP A 73 -3.94 11.17 -16.24
CA TRP A 73 -4.10 9.86 -16.86
C TRP A 73 -4.47 10.02 -18.33
N LYS A 74 -3.66 9.40 -19.21
CA LYS A 74 -3.82 9.52 -20.67
C LYS A 74 -3.95 10.98 -21.18
N GLY A 75 -3.29 11.91 -20.50
CA GLY A 75 -3.30 13.34 -20.87
C GLY A 75 -4.46 14.15 -20.28
N GLU A 76 -5.42 13.51 -19.59
CA GLU A 76 -6.53 14.18 -18.93
C GLU A 76 -6.27 14.30 -17.42
N LEU A 77 -6.73 15.39 -16.81
CA LEU A 77 -6.71 15.57 -15.36
C LEU A 77 -7.84 14.76 -14.74
N GLU A 78 -7.49 13.79 -13.91
CA GLU A 78 -8.41 12.93 -13.18
C GLU A 78 -8.36 13.26 -11.68
N GLU A 79 -9.54 13.23 -11.05
CA GLU A 79 -9.68 13.32 -9.60
C GLU A 79 -10.23 12.00 -9.06
N SER A 80 -9.60 11.48 -8.02
CA SER A 80 -10.05 10.28 -7.32
C SER A 80 -10.11 10.52 -5.80
N THR A 81 -10.90 9.71 -5.11
CA THR A 81 -10.93 9.70 -3.65
C THR A 81 -10.20 8.48 -3.15
N GLU A 82 -9.23 8.69 -2.27
CA GLU A 82 -8.39 7.64 -1.72
C GLU A 82 -8.30 7.73 -0.19
N ILE A 83 -7.92 6.62 0.41
CA ILE A 83 -7.67 6.43 1.83
C ILE A 83 -6.18 6.14 1.97
N LEU A 84 -5.49 6.98 2.73
CA LEU A 84 -4.06 6.81 2.99
C LEU A 84 -3.85 6.06 4.30
N LEU A 85 -3.09 4.96 4.23
CA LEU A 85 -2.59 4.23 5.38
C LEU A 85 -1.17 4.68 5.72
N LEU A 86 -0.92 5.01 6.99
CA LEU A 86 0.44 5.19 7.51
C LEU A 86 0.80 4.01 8.40
N VAL A 87 1.65 3.14 7.90
CA VAL A 87 2.06 1.90 8.57
C VAL A 87 3.44 2.12 9.18
N LYS A 88 3.58 1.90 10.49
CA LYS A 88 4.87 1.96 11.17
C LYS A 88 5.36 0.56 11.44
N THR A 89 6.54 0.23 10.94
CA THR A 89 7.14 -1.10 11.04
C THR A 89 8.66 -1.03 11.04
N ARG A 90 9.31 -2.19 11.20
CA ARG A 90 10.75 -2.35 10.99
C ARG A 90 11.08 -2.21 9.52
N THR A 91 12.22 -1.60 9.20
CA THR A 91 12.68 -1.46 7.81
C THR A 91 12.86 -2.82 7.12
N SER A 92 13.31 -3.86 7.86
CA SER A 92 13.46 -5.22 7.34
C SER A 92 12.15 -5.84 6.86
N LYS A 93 11.01 -5.47 7.46
CA LYS A 93 9.69 -6.01 7.13
C LYS A 93 9.01 -5.33 5.95
N ILE A 94 9.55 -4.22 5.44
CA ILE A 94 8.93 -3.47 4.33
C ILE A 94 8.79 -4.32 3.07
N GLY A 95 9.78 -5.17 2.75
CA GLY A 95 9.71 -6.07 1.60
C GLY A 95 8.59 -7.10 1.72
N GLU A 96 8.48 -7.75 2.88
CA GLU A 96 7.43 -8.72 3.17
C GLU A 96 6.04 -8.06 3.18
N LEU A 97 5.91 -6.90 3.82
CA LEU A 97 4.71 -6.07 3.82
C LEU A 97 4.27 -5.71 2.40
N SER A 98 5.18 -5.24 1.56
CA SER A 98 4.88 -4.84 0.17
C SER A 98 4.40 -6.03 -0.66
N ASN A 99 5.07 -7.18 -0.53
CA ASN A 99 4.67 -8.40 -1.22
C ASN A 99 3.31 -8.91 -0.75
N TYR A 100 3.04 -8.83 0.57
CA TYR A 100 1.76 -9.24 1.13
C TYR A 100 0.61 -8.36 0.61
N VAL A 101 0.77 -7.04 0.66
CA VAL A 101 -0.25 -6.10 0.17
C VAL A 101 -0.48 -6.29 -1.33
N ARG A 102 0.57 -6.56 -2.12
CA ARG A 102 0.45 -6.89 -3.54
C ARG A 102 -0.32 -8.20 -3.79
N GLY A 103 -0.07 -9.23 -2.98
CA GLY A 103 -0.78 -10.51 -3.06
C GLY A 103 -2.26 -10.38 -2.69
N GLU A 104 -2.56 -9.71 -1.59
CA GLU A 104 -3.94 -9.41 -1.17
C GLU A 104 -4.65 -8.50 -2.18
N HIS A 105 -3.94 -7.55 -2.81
CA HIS A 105 -4.48 -6.74 -3.91
C HIS A 105 -4.92 -7.62 -5.09
N THR A 106 -4.32 -8.80 -5.30
CA THR A 106 -4.79 -9.72 -6.34
C THR A 106 -5.98 -10.57 -5.86
N GLN A 107 -6.10 -10.86 -4.56
CA GLN A 107 -7.09 -11.79 -3.99
C GLN A 107 -8.35 -11.12 -3.43
N LEU A 108 -8.24 -10.06 -2.63
CA LEU A 108 -9.38 -9.27 -2.12
C LEU A 108 -10.19 -8.68 -3.27
N TRP A 109 -9.51 -8.39 -4.37
CA TRP A 109 -10.08 -7.92 -5.62
C TRP A 109 -10.35 -9.04 -6.65
N ALA A 110 -10.36 -10.30 -6.22
CA ALA A 110 -11.05 -11.39 -6.93
C ALA A 110 -12.39 -11.75 -6.26
N ARG A 111 -12.68 -11.17 -5.08
CA ARG A 111 -13.95 -11.39 -4.39
C ARG A 111 -15.02 -10.57 -5.11
N PRO A 112 -16.12 -11.19 -5.59
CA PRO A 112 -17.26 -10.41 -6.05
C PRO A 112 -17.68 -9.51 -4.89
N PRO A 113 -17.98 -8.22 -5.14
CA PRO A 113 -18.43 -7.33 -4.08
C PRO A 113 -19.64 -8.01 -3.41
N ALA A 114 -19.51 -8.32 -2.12
CA ALA A 114 -20.65 -8.75 -1.33
C ALA A 114 -21.72 -7.70 -1.54
N VAL A 115 -22.87 -8.12 -2.09
CA VAL A 115 -23.99 -7.29 -2.54
C VAL A 115 -24.16 -6.08 -1.62
N CYS A 116 -23.54 -4.96 -2.01
CA CYS A 116 -23.63 -3.73 -1.25
C CYS A 116 -24.99 -3.15 -1.59
N GLY A 117 -25.91 -3.29 -0.64
CA GLY A 117 -27.27 -2.82 -0.75
C GLY A 117 -27.31 -1.37 -1.21
N LYS A 118 -28.08 -1.13 -2.28
CA LYS A 118 -28.49 0.18 -2.81
C LYS A 118 -27.32 1.10 -3.20
N ALA A 119 -26.75 0.83 -4.37
CA ALA A 119 -26.04 1.85 -5.14
C ALA A 119 -26.99 3.03 -5.41
N ARG A 120 -26.75 4.15 -4.72
CA ARG A 120 -27.36 5.44 -5.02
C ARG A 120 -26.76 5.90 -6.34
N THR A 121 -27.62 6.13 -7.33
CA THR A 121 -27.29 6.57 -8.69
C THR A 121 -26.42 7.83 -8.69
N GLN A 122 -25.13 7.69 -9.02
CA GLN A 122 -24.30 8.83 -9.42
C GLN A 122 -24.61 9.12 -10.90
N SER A 123 -25.18 10.29 -11.17
CA SER A 123 -25.81 10.69 -12.44
C SER A 123 -24.85 11.07 -13.58
N ARG A 124 -23.64 10.50 -13.62
CA ARG A 124 -22.70 10.78 -14.71
C ARG A 124 -21.77 9.58 -14.94
N ILE A 125 -22.28 8.64 -15.72
CA ILE A 125 -21.53 7.50 -16.28
C ILE A 125 -20.40 8.07 -17.16
N PRO A 126 -19.11 7.81 -16.87
CA PRO A 126 -17.99 8.21 -17.71
C PRO A 126 -18.06 7.57 -19.11
N THR A 127 -17.53 8.25 -20.13
CA THR A 127 -17.58 7.84 -21.55
C THR A 127 -17.04 6.43 -21.80
N TRP A 128 -16.04 5.97 -21.06
CA TRP A 128 -15.47 4.62 -21.18
C TRP A 128 -16.46 3.50 -20.82
N GLN A 129 -17.46 3.75 -19.96
CA GLN A 129 -18.53 2.79 -19.68
C GLN A 129 -19.47 2.59 -20.90
N LYS A 130 -19.61 3.59 -21.77
CA LYS A 130 -20.39 3.48 -23.02
C LYS A 130 -19.63 2.70 -24.09
N GLU A 131 -18.31 2.85 -24.14
CA GLU A 131 -17.43 2.14 -25.07
C GLU A 131 -17.29 0.65 -24.71
N ALA A 132 -17.23 0.32 -23.41
CA ALA A 132 -17.17 -1.08 -22.94
C ALA A 132 -18.46 -1.88 -23.25
N ALA A 133 -19.62 -1.24 -23.28
CA ALA A 133 -20.87 -1.87 -23.72
C ALA A 133 -20.87 -2.23 -25.21
N GLY A 134 -20.09 -1.51 -26.03
CA GLY A 134 -19.93 -1.78 -27.46
C GLY A 134 -19.06 -3.01 -27.77
N ALA A 135 -18.11 -3.34 -26.90
CA ALA A 135 -17.15 -4.44 -27.10
C ALA A 135 -17.71 -5.85 -26.81
N LEU A 136 -18.94 -5.96 -26.28
CA LEU A 136 -19.58 -7.23 -25.91
C LEU A 136 -20.07 -8.09 -27.09
N LYS A 137 -19.94 -7.62 -28.34
CA LYS A 137 -20.48 -8.30 -29.53
C LYS A 137 -19.58 -9.38 -30.15
N CYS A 138 -18.33 -9.54 -29.70
CA CYS A 138 -17.39 -10.50 -30.30
C CYS A 138 -16.94 -11.51 -29.24
N GLY A 139 -17.63 -12.66 -29.18
CA GLY A 139 -17.34 -13.73 -28.22
C GLY A 139 -16.15 -14.61 -28.62
N ALA A 140 -15.52 -15.24 -27.62
CA ALA A 140 -14.76 -16.48 -27.78
C ALA A 140 -14.72 -17.28 -26.46
N GLY A 141 -15.42 -18.42 -26.44
CA GLY A 141 -14.92 -19.69 -25.87
C GLY A 141 -14.73 -19.84 -24.35
N LEU A 142 -15.77 -19.72 -23.54
CA LEU A 142 -15.89 -20.38 -22.22
C LEU A 142 -17.40 -20.56 -21.93
N GLY A 143 -17.82 -21.72 -21.43
CA GLY A 143 -19.22 -22.18 -21.41
C GLY A 143 -20.24 -21.19 -20.76
N PRO A 144 -21.49 -21.15 -21.25
CA PRO A 144 -22.41 -20.00 -21.19
C PRO A 144 -22.92 -19.56 -19.80
N GLU A 145 -22.68 -20.33 -18.74
CA GLU A 145 -23.16 -20.00 -17.38
C GLU A 145 -22.12 -19.29 -16.50
N LEU A 146 -20.82 -19.55 -16.70
CA LEU A 146 -19.76 -19.04 -15.82
C LEU A 146 -18.98 -17.87 -16.44
N THR A 147 -18.98 -17.74 -17.76
CA THR A 147 -18.33 -16.64 -18.50
C THR A 147 -18.89 -15.27 -18.18
N PRO A 148 -20.22 -15.03 -18.14
CA PRO A 148 -20.75 -13.70 -17.95
C PRO A 148 -20.46 -13.16 -16.55
N LEU A 149 -20.44 -14.03 -15.54
CA LEU A 149 -20.22 -13.66 -14.14
C LEU A 149 -18.74 -13.44 -13.82
N LEU A 150 -17.85 -14.32 -14.30
CA LEU A 150 -16.40 -14.15 -14.14
C LEU A 150 -15.88 -12.96 -14.95
N LEU A 151 -16.29 -12.79 -16.22
CA LEU A 151 -15.87 -11.62 -17.00
C LEU A 151 -16.47 -10.33 -16.45
N ARG A 152 -17.72 -10.32 -15.96
CA ARG A 152 -18.33 -9.11 -15.37
C ARG A 152 -17.74 -8.78 -14.01
N ALA A 153 -17.34 -9.78 -13.22
CA ALA A 153 -16.52 -9.57 -12.02
C ALA A 153 -15.16 -8.97 -12.40
N CYS A 154 -14.42 -9.57 -13.34
CA CYS A 154 -13.10 -9.10 -13.79
C CYS A 154 -13.12 -7.72 -14.51
N PHE A 155 -14.17 -7.41 -15.27
CA PHE A 155 -14.32 -6.11 -15.96
C PHE A 155 -14.78 -5.00 -15.02
N HIS A 156 -15.68 -5.31 -14.07
CA HIS A 156 -16.01 -4.37 -12.99
C HIS A 156 -14.80 -4.14 -12.08
N PHE A 157 -13.90 -5.12 -12.01
CA PHE A 157 -12.66 -5.04 -11.24
C PHE A 157 -11.70 -3.92 -11.69
N ARG A 158 -11.44 -3.82 -13.00
CA ARG A 158 -10.63 -2.74 -13.59
C ARG A 158 -11.34 -1.38 -13.65
N SER A 159 -12.64 -1.37 -13.37
CA SER A 159 -13.47 -0.16 -13.36
C SER A 159 -13.37 0.59 -12.03
N ILE A 160 -12.95 -0.09 -10.97
CA ILE A 160 -12.86 0.48 -9.61
C ILE A 160 -11.44 0.98 -9.34
N HIS A 161 -10.38 0.33 -9.89
CA HIS A 161 -9.00 0.82 -9.83
C HIS A 161 -8.31 0.76 -11.21
N PRO A 162 -7.74 1.87 -11.71
CA PRO A 162 -6.95 1.87 -12.94
C PRO A 162 -5.58 1.20 -12.81
N PHE A 163 -5.06 1.03 -11.58
CA PHE A 163 -3.67 0.69 -11.33
C PHE A 163 -3.52 -0.78 -10.92
N GLU A 164 -2.67 -1.50 -11.65
CA GLU A 164 -2.33 -2.90 -11.42
C GLU A 164 -1.35 -3.09 -10.24
N ILE A 165 -0.80 -1.99 -9.73
CA ILE A 165 0.24 -1.96 -8.69
C ILE A 165 -0.22 -0.99 -7.58
N PRO A 166 -0.37 -1.44 -6.32
CA PRO A 166 -0.63 -0.54 -5.20
C PRO A 166 0.56 0.39 -4.99
N GLU A 167 0.29 1.68 -4.83
CA GLU A 167 1.31 2.66 -4.43
C GLU A 167 1.73 2.36 -2.99
N ILE A 168 2.97 1.90 -2.82
CA ILE A 168 3.60 1.64 -1.53
C ILE A 168 4.95 2.34 -1.50
N ILE A 169 5.06 3.37 -0.68
CA ILE A 169 6.29 4.15 -0.51
C ILE A 169 6.69 4.07 0.95
N SER A 170 7.98 3.88 1.26
CA SER A 170 8.46 3.85 2.65
C SER A 170 9.55 4.87 2.89
N LEU A 171 9.49 5.57 4.03
CA LEU A 171 10.52 6.48 4.49
C LEU A 171 11.15 5.94 5.78
N PRO A 172 12.50 5.92 5.89
CA PRO A 172 13.16 5.56 7.13
C PRO A 172 12.87 6.58 8.22
N ILE A 173 12.77 6.10 9.46
CA ILE A 173 12.70 6.95 10.65
C ILE A 173 14.14 7.23 11.09
N ASP A 174 14.51 8.51 11.07
CA ASP A 174 15.83 8.96 11.50
C ASP A 174 15.90 9.22 13.02
N GLN A 175 14.82 9.74 13.59
CA GLN A 175 14.72 10.06 15.02
C GLN A 175 13.32 9.75 15.55
N GLY A 176 13.24 9.38 16.82
CA GLY A 176 11.98 9.20 17.52
C GLY A 176 12.19 8.86 18.99
N ASN A 177 11.08 8.79 19.74
CA ASN A 177 11.14 8.43 21.15
C ASN A 177 11.65 6.97 21.31
N PRO A 178 12.75 6.73 22.05
CA PRO A 178 13.32 5.39 22.18
C PRO A 178 12.35 4.34 22.75
N LEU A 179 11.48 4.73 23.69
CA LEU A 179 10.48 3.81 24.25
C LEU A 179 9.41 3.43 23.23
N TYR A 180 9.00 4.39 22.39
CA TYR A 180 8.05 4.13 21.32
C TYR A 180 8.63 3.20 20.24
N LEU A 181 9.89 3.41 19.87
CA LEU A 181 10.57 2.58 18.89
C LEU A 181 10.84 1.18 19.46
N LYS A 182 11.18 1.08 20.75
CA LYS A 182 11.25 -0.19 21.46
C LYS A 182 9.91 -0.93 21.45
N TRP A 183 8.80 -0.22 21.64
CA TRP A 183 7.47 -0.81 21.55
C TRP A 183 7.16 -1.35 20.14
N ILE A 184 7.57 -0.66 19.07
CA ILE A 184 7.45 -1.20 17.70
C ILE A 184 8.26 -2.49 17.59
N ASP A 185 9.48 -2.48 18.11
CA ASP A 185 10.39 -3.61 18.14
C ASP A 185 9.81 -4.86 18.84
N GLU A 186 9.05 -4.65 19.92
CA GLU A 186 8.39 -5.71 20.70
C GLU A 186 7.16 -6.30 19.97
N ASN A 187 6.49 -5.50 19.14
CA ASN A 187 5.27 -5.91 18.44
C ASN A 187 5.53 -6.47 17.03
N VAL A 188 6.69 -6.19 16.44
CA VAL A 188 7.12 -6.72 15.14
C VAL A 188 8.32 -7.64 15.34
N PRO A 189 8.16 -8.97 15.20
CA PRO A 189 9.24 -9.92 15.33
C PRO A 189 10.41 -9.60 14.39
N ARG A 190 11.64 -9.81 14.87
CA ARG A 190 12.79 -9.97 13.99
C ARG A 190 12.69 -11.36 13.36
N ASP A 191 12.98 -11.44 12.07
CA ASP A 191 12.89 -12.65 11.24
C ASP A 191 13.56 -13.87 11.89
#